data_AF-A0A498DKA9-F1
#
_entry.id   AF-A0A498DKA9-F1
#
_cell.length_a   1.000
_cell.length_b   1.000
_cell.length_c   1.000
_cell.angle_alpha   90.00
_cell.angle_beta   90.00
_cell.angle_gamma   90.00
#
_symmetry.space_group_name_H-M   'P 1'
#
loop_
_entity.id
_entity.type
_entity.pdbx_description
1 polymer ?
#
loop_
_entity_poly.entity_id
_entity_poly.type
_entity_poly.pdbx_seq_one_letter_code
_entity_poly.pdbx_strand_id
1 'polypeptide(L)'
;MCTGGINKEILQDVVGASDLLELPSSNATAPSLLPIEIAHYIRNYMENHSVNSGAPDCCAFVNIDQLRKTASNLDTSKHISFNIDYNIDIQGKIFLTTPSLGAAYSINTAITSIGDIDHYIHENNLEDSPTVIVSLSQNKIHWYPDGIEDDSSLKQYEIHYVQYATEAEIDIALKHFHETQVLTPSCSKGIWSKPEKYIPGENLEQTIQELLKVALSFYFDKSLVAKEGSSQVGRYDLLIEQKLSNHNFHRYALLELKAIKSYAYSESDNPTQYTVKYAKEALVDGVDQADIYRNKWDAKLGYLCCYDARKDASKEIMDEVSGVADDKNVILRHYILYNSSKNFRRSQPGSAYSTVD
;
A
#
# COMPACT_ATOMS: atom_id res chain seq x y z
N MET A 1 -32.38 18.55 48.35
CA MET A 1 -31.83 17.36 49.02
C MET A 1 -32.23 16.15 48.22
N CYS A 2 -31.29 15.51 47.54
CA CYS A 2 -31.32 14.13 47.05
C CYS A 2 -29.87 13.78 46.71
N THR A 3 -29.19 13.10 47.63
CA THR A 3 -27.82 12.61 47.48
C THR A 3 -27.86 11.17 46.98
N GLY A 4 -27.55 10.94 45.71
CA GLY A 4 -27.36 9.61 45.14
C GLY A 4 -25.88 9.28 45.02
N GLY A 5 -25.34 8.54 45.99
CA GLY A 5 -23.99 8.02 45.96
C GLY A 5 -23.88 6.83 44.99
N ILE A 6 -22.86 6.83 44.15
CA ILE A 6 -22.53 5.70 43.27
C ILE A 6 -21.76 4.67 44.11
N ASN A 7 -22.26 3.44 44.10
CA ASN A 7 -21.74 2.31 44.85
C ASN A 7 -20.41 1.81 44.25
N LYS A 8 -19.35 1.69 45.06
CA LYS A 8 -17.98 1.37 44.65
C LYS A 8 -17.67 -0.13 44.49
N GLU A 9 -18.68 -0.99 44.57
CA GLU A 9 -18.51 -2.46 44.60
C GLU A 9 -18.62 -3.19 43.24
N ILE A 10 -18.74 -2.48 42.10
CA ILE A 10 -18.84 -3.13 40.77
C ILE A 10 -17.49 -3.15 40.02
N LEU A 11 -16.39 -2.71 40.65
CA LEU A 11 -15.07 -2.55 40.00
C LEU A 11 -14.00 -3.55 40.45
N GLN A 12 -14.38 -4.72 41.01
CA GLN A 12 -13.40 -5.72 41.45
C GLN A 12 -13.48 -7.10 40.79
N ASP A 13 -14.40 -7.35 39.84
CA ASP A 13 -14.54 -8.67 39.20
C ASP A 13 -13.98 -8.77 37.76
N VAL A 14 -13.09 -7.86 37.32
CA VAL A 14 -12.50 -7.90 35.96
C VAL A 14 -10.99 -8.19 35.95
N VAL A 15 -10.41 -8.62 37.08
CA VAL A 15 -8.99 -9.00 37.14
C VAL A 15 -8.87 -10.47 37.53
N GLY A 16 -9.01 -11.37 36.56
CA GLY A 16 -8.87 -12.80 36.84
C GLY A 16 -9.23 -13.74 35.69
N ALA A 17 -8.58 -13.62 34.53
CA ALA A 17 -8.45 -14.72 33.59
C ALA A 17 -7.23 -14.47 32.69
N SER A 18 -6.12 -15.09 33.09
CA SER A 18 -4.95 -15.34 32.26
C SER A 18 -5.34 -16.42 31.25
N ASP A 19 -5.85 -16.02 30.08
CA ASP A 19 -5.97 -16.92 28.94
C ASP A 19 -5.01 -16.46 27.84
N LEU A 20 -4.00 -17.31 27.63
CA LEU A 20 -3.17 -17.36 26.44
C LEU A 20 -4.08 -17.62 25.22
N LEU A 21 -4.51 -16.55 24.58
CA LEU A 21 -4.96 -16.61 23.20
C LEU A 21 -3.71 -16.69 22.31
N GLU A 22 -3.22 -17.91 22.11
CA GLU A 22 -2.45 -18.21 20.90
C GLU A 22 -3.38 -17.94 19.71
N LEU A 23 -3.18 -16.80 19.06
CA LEU A 23 -3.82 -16.49 17.79
C LEU A 23 -3.38 -17.58 16.80
N PRO A 24 -4.32 -18.16 16.03
CA PRO A 24 -3.97 -19.19 15.06
C PRO A 24 -3.00 -18.60 14.03
N SER A 25 -1.85 -19.26 13.87
CA SER A 25 -0.88 -18.98 12.81
C SER A 25 -1.49 -19.35 11.45
N SER A 26 -2.28 -18.43 10.87
CA SER A 26 -2.75 -18.57 9.50
C SER A 26 -1.66 -18.09 8.54
N ASN A 27 -0.96 -19.04 7.91
CA ASN A 27 0.09 -18.86 6.91
C ASN A 27 -0.43 -18.32 5.55
N ALA A 28 -1.28 -17.32 5.58
CA ALA A 28 -1.56 -16.44 4.45
C ALA A 28 -1.54 -15.02 5.03
N THR A 29 -0.35 -14.43 5.03
CA THR A 29 -0.07 -13.09 5.55
C THR A 29 -0.93 -12.09 4.80
N ALA A 30 -2.03 -11.65 5.42
CA ALA A 30 -2.65 -10.40 5.00
C ALA A 30 -1.54 -9.34 4.93
N PRO A 31 -1.46 -8.54 3.85
CA PRO A 31 -0.40 -7.55 3.71
C PRO A 31 -0.39 -6.69 4.96
N SER A 32 0.79 -6.62 5.60
CA SER A 32 0.97 -5.87 6.84
C SER A 32 0.36 -4.48 6.69
N LEU A 33 -0.56 -4.11 7.58
CA LEU A 33 -1.13 -2.76 7.61
C LEU A 33 -0.11 -1.73 8.10
N LEU A 34 1.03 -2.19 8.62
CA LEU A 34 2.08 -1.38 9.22
C LEU A 34 2.48 -0.15 8.40
N PRO A 35 2.88 -0.24 7.11
CA PRO A 35 3.22 0.95 6.32
C PRO A 35 2.09 1.98 6.25
N ILE A 36 0.82 1.53 6.18
CA ILE A 36 -0.35 2.42 6.12
C ILE A 36 -0.57 3.10 7.48
N GLU A 37 -0.50 2.36 8.58
CA GLU A 37 -0.64 2.93 9.92
C GLU A 37 0.49 3.94 10.23
N ILE A 38 1.72 3.61 9.82
CA ILE A 38 2.86 4.54 9.92
C ILE A 38 2.63 5.76 9.05
N ALA A 39 2.12 5.62 7.82
CA ALA A 39 1.77 6.75 6.95
C ALA A 39 0.89 7.76 7.68
N HIS A 40 -0.22 7.25 8.24
CA HIS A 40 -1.19 8.06 8.96
C HIS A 40 -0.55 8.73 10.17
N TYR A 41 0.25 8.00 10.94
CA TYR A 41 0.96 8.57 12.07
C TYR A 41 1.92 9.68 11.65
N ILE A 42 2.79 9.43 10.66
CA ILE A 42 3.81 10.38 10.18
C ILE A 42 3.15 11.67 9.69
N ARG A 43 2.04 11.60 8.95
CA ARG A 43 1.34 12.81 8.51
C ARG A 43 0.86 13.65 9.69
N ASN A 44 0.15 13.02 10.64
CA ASN A 44 -0.32 13.72 11.84
C ASN A 44 0.85 14.30 12.63
N TYR A 45 1.98 13.58 12.74
CA TYR A 45 3.18 14.09 13.37
C TYR A 45 3.72 15.33 12.64
N MET A 46 3.88 15.27 11.32
CA MET A 46 4.43 16.35 10.49
C MET A 46 3.52 17.59 10.41
N GLU A 47 2.20 17.43 10.55
CA GLU A 47 1.27 18.56 10.66
C GLU A 47 1.42 19.32 11.99
N ASN A 48 1.75 18.61 13.07
CA ASN A 48 1.80 19.16 14.42
C ASN A 48 3.21 19.54 14.89
N HIS A 49 4.26 19.08 14.19
CA HIS A 49 5.64 19.26 14.59
C HIS A 49 6.46 19.85 13.43
N SER A 50 7.25 20.89 13.73
CA SER A 50 8.30 21.31 12.80
C SER A 50 9.45 20.31 12.86
N VAL A 51 9.89 19.80 11.70
CA VAL A 51 11.13 19.00 11.64
C VAL A 51 12.27 19.91 12.07
N ASN A 52 12.95 19.53 13.16
CA ASN A 52 14.03 20.34 13.70
C ASN A 52 15.25 20.16 12.79
N SER A 53 15.72 21.25 12.16
CA SER A 53 16.83 21.21 11.19
C SER A 53 18.20 20.78 11.74
N GLY A 54 18.29 20.46 13.04
CA GLY A 54 19.48 19.92 13.69
C GLY A 54 19.26 18.57 14.38
N ALA A 55 18.06 17.99 14.26
CA ALA A 55 17.75 16.67 14.78
C ALA A 55 17.92 15.60 13.67
N PRO A 56 18.04 14.32 14.04
CA PRO A 56 18.10 13.24 13.08
C PRO A 56 16.84 13.19 12.22
N ASP A 57 17.04 13.09 10.91
CA ASP A 57 15.98 13.18 9.91
C ASP A 57 15.30 11.83 9.58
N CYS A 58 15.46 10.85 10.47
CA CYS A 58 14.95 9.51 10.22
C CYS A 58 14.46 8.82 11.48
N CYS A 59 13.61 7.83 11.28
CA CYS A 59 13.16 6.90 12.30
C CYS A 59 12.85 5.54 11.67
N ALA A 60 12.77 4.51 12.51
CA ALA A 60 12.39 3.17 12.06
C ALA A 60 11.33 2.55 12.97
N PHE A 61 10.51 1.71 12.35
CA PHE A 61 9.50 0.89 13.00
C PHE A 61 9.75 -0.55 12.60
N VAL A 62 10.14 -1.38 13.56
CA VAL A 62 10.43 -2.81 13.37
C VAL A 62 9.25 -3.60 13.92
N ASN A 63 8.64 -4.45 13.10
CA ASN A 63 7.50 -5.27 13.48
C ASN A 63 7.97 -6.52 14.22
N ILE A 64 7.48 -6.74 15.44
CA ILE A 64 7.92 -7.83 16.31
C ILE A 64 6.72 -8.64 16.82
N ASP A 65 6.68 -9.93 16.51
CA ASP A 65 5.62 -10.85 16.96
C ASP A 65 5.58 -10.99 18.48
N GLN A 66 6.74 -11.22 19.12
CA GLN A 66 6.88 -11.37 20.57
C GLN A 66 7.32 -10.05 21.24
N LEU A 67 6.66 -8.95 20.88
CA LEU A 67 7.09 -7.58 21.20
C LEU A 67 7.59 -7.40 22.64
N ARG A 68 6.81 -7.81 23.65
CA ARG A 68 7.17 -7.63 25.07
C ARG A 68 8.42 -8.39 25.46
N LYS A 69 8.59 -9.62 24.96
CA LYS A 69 9.74 -10.48 25.28
C LYS A 69 11.00 -9.93 24.60
N THR A 70 10.91 -9.55 23.34
CA THR A 70 12.02 -8.92 22.62
C THR A 70 12.42 -7.61 23.28
N ALA A 71 11.45 -6.73 23.59
CA ALA A 71 11.72 -5.47 24.27
C ALA A 71 12.35 -5.64 25.67
N SER A 72 12.01 -6.71 26.40
CA SER A 72 12.62 -6.99 27.71
C SER A 72 14.10 -7.42 27.65
N ASN A 73 14.55 -7.87 26.47
CA ASN A 73 15.94 -8.25 26.23
C ASN A 73 16.78 -7.10 25.67
N LEU A 74 16.16 -5.96 25.36
CA LEU A 74 16.78 -4.80 24.74
C LEU A 74 16.66 -3.58 25.65
N ASP A 75 17.56 -2.61 25.49
CA ASP A 75 17.47 -1.34 26.21
C ASP A 75 16.35 -0.48 25.62
N THR A 76 15.15 -0.60 26.19
CA THR A 76 13.94 0.06 25.72
C THR A 76 13.30 0.94 26.79
N SER A 77 12.60 1.98 26.35
CA SER A 77 11.78 2.84 27.20
C SER A 77 10.35 2.30 27.36
N LYS A 78 9.51 3.04 28.08
CA LYS A 78 8.14 2.62 28.42
C LYS A 78 7.30 2.32 27.18
N HIS A 79 6.28 1.49 27.40
CA HIS A 79 5.24 1.15 26.43
C HIS A 79 4.54 2.40 25.87
N ILE A 80 4.48 2.47 24.55
CA ILE A 80 3.91 3.54 23.73
C ILE A 80 2.68 3.00 22.98
N SER A 81 1.68 3.85 22.73
CA SER A 81 0.56 3.53 21.83
C SER A 81 0.35 4.66 20.83
N PHE A 82 0.79 4.44 19.59
CA PHE A 82 0.72 5.44 18.52
C PHE A 82 -0.71 5.74 18.06
N ASN A 83 -1.66 4.84 18.35
CA ASN A 83 -3.07 5.03 18.03
C ASN A 83 -3.77 6.02 18.97
N ILE A 84 -3.10 6.44 20.05
CA ILE A 84 -3.66 7.32 21.08
C ILE A 84 -2.89 8.63 21.19
N ASP A 85 -1.55 8.57 21.10
CA ASP A 85 -0.68 9.73 21.27
C ASP A 85 0.02 10.09 19.96
N TYR A 86 -0.37 11.20 19.34
CA TYR A 86 0.24 11.73 18.11
C TYR A 86 1.40 12.69 18.38
N ASN A 87 1.75 12.94 19.65
CA ASN A 87 2.81 13.86 20.04
C ASN A 87 4.10 13.14 20.45
N ILE A 88 4.22 11.85 20.13
CA ILE A 88 5.44 11.10 20.39
C ILE A 88 6.49 11.62 19.42
N ASP A 89 7.55 12.20 19.97
CA ASP A 89 8.71 12.56 19.18
C ASP A 89 9.35 11.29 18.59
N ILE A 90 9.44 11.23 17.27
CA ILE A 90 9.97 10.09 16.52
C ILE A 90 11.36 10.33 15.95
N GLN A 91 11.85 11.58 15.94
CA GLN A 91 13.12 11.92 15.30
C GLN A 91 14.29 11.18 15.96
N GLY A 92 15.06 10.43 15.17
CA GLY A 92 16.22 9.69 15.63
C GLY A 92 15.90 8.50 16.53
N LYS A 93 14.79 7.81 16.30
CA LYS A 93 14.37 6.66 17.11
C LYS A 93 14.06 5.42 16.31
N ILE A 94 14.25 4.28 16.96
CA ILE A 94 13.79 2.97 16.51
C ILE A 94 12.68 2.53 17.45
N PHE A 95 11.57 2.12 16.88
CA PHE A 95 10.42 1.59 17.60
C PHE A 95 10.26 0.12 17.27
N LEU A 96 10.20 -0.72 18.31
CA LEU A 96 9.69 -2.08 18.18
C LEU A 96 8.17 -1.99 18.28
N THR A 97 7.45 -2.57 17.33
CA THR A 97 5.99 -2.36 17.18
C THR A 97 5.25 -3.65 16.88
N THR A 98 3.94 -3.63 17.13
CA THR A 98 3.00 -4.58 16.50
C THR A 98 2.54 -4.05 15.13
N PRO A 99 2.00 -4.90 14.23
CA PRO A 99 1.57 -4.46 12.90
C PRO A 99 0.53 -3.33 12.89
N SER A 100 -0.30 -3.24 13.93
CA SER A 100 -1.36 -2.23 14.06
C SER A 100 -0.93 -0.96 14.82
N LEU A 101 0.35 -0.84 15.18
CA LEU A 101 0.89 0.21 16.05
C LEU A 101 0.19 0.41 17.40
N GLY A 102 -0.67 -0.53 17.82
CA GLY A 102 -1.39 -0.46 19.09
C GLY A 102 -0.47 -0.51 20.31
N ALA A 103 0.69 -1.16 20.17
CA ALA A 103 1.74 -1.23 21.17
C ALA A 103 3.12 -1.02 20.52
N ALA A 104 3.98 -0.25 21.20
CA ALA A 104 5.34 -0.02 20.78
C ALA A 104 6.30 0.18 21.97
N TYR A 105 7.59 -0.03 21.74
CA TYR A 105 8.70 0.29 22.65
C TYR A 105 9.75 1.07 21.88
N SER A 106 10.17 2.24 22.39
CA SER A 106 11.29 2.97 21.79
C SER A 106 12.61 2.45 22.33
N ILE A 107 13.56 2.16 21.46
CA ILE A 107 14.93 1.85 21.82
C ILE A 107 15.61 3.09 22.43
N ASN A 108 16.39 2.91 23.49
CA ASN A 108 17.18 3.97 24.15
C ASN A 108 18.55 4.16 23.50
N THR A 109 18.60 4.25 22.17
CA THR A 109 19.84 4.49 21.43
C THR A 109 19.74 5.80 20.66
N ALA A 110 20.86 6.52 20.55
CA ALA A 110 20.92 7.73 19.75
C ALA A 110 21.14 7.33 18.28
N ILE A 111 20.15 7.59 17.43
CA ILE A 111 20.26 7.40 15.98
C ILE A 111 20.45 8.76 15.35
N THR A 112 21.49 8.91 14.51
CA THR A 112 21.77 10.14 13.76
C THR A 112 21.61 9.96 12.26
N SER A 113 21.64 8.72 11.78
CA SER A 113 21.58 8.38 10.36
C SER A 113 20.83 7.06 10.12
N ILE A 114 20.46 6.82 8.85
CA ILE A 114 19.92 5.51 8.42
C ILE A 114 20.95 4.40 8.63
N GLY A 115 22.25 4.70 8.51
CA GLY A 115 23.31 3.71 8.78
C GLY A 115 23.34 3.27 10.24
N ASP A 116 22.99 4.16 11.18
CA ASP A 116 22.89 3.79 12.60
C ASP A 116 21.68 2.87 12.85
N ILE A 117 20.59 3.05 12.09
CA ILE A 117 19.40 2.18 12.15
C ILE A 117 19.77 0.78 11.68
N ASP A 118 20.38 0.69 10.50
CA ASP A 118 20.84 -0.56 9.90
C ASP A 118 21.77 -1.33 10.85
N HIS A 119 22.81 -0.64 11.34
CA HIS A 119 23.75 -1.20 12.29
C HIS A 119 23.06 -1.73 13.56
N TYR A 120 22.14 -0.95 14.14
CA TYR A 120 21.41 -1.38 15.33
C TYR A 120 20.54 -2.62 15.07
N ILE A 121 19.85 -2.67 13.93
CA ILE A 121 19.00 -3.81 13.56
C ILE A 121 19.84 -5.09 13.46
N HIS A 122 21.01 -5.04 12.81
CA HIS A 122 21.93 -6.17 12.71
C HIS A 122 22.53 -6.61 14.05
N GLU A 123 23.00 -5.67 14.86
CA GLU A 123 23.60 -6.01 16.16
C GLU A 123 22.63 -6.73 17.10
N ASN A 124 21.32 -6.55 16.89
CA ASN A 124 20.27 -7.07 17.75
C ASN A 124 19.49 -8.24 17.11
N ASN A 125 19.94 -8.78 15.98
CA ASN A 125 19.31 -9.89 15.24
C ASN A 125 17.84 -9.59 14.85
N LEU A 126 17.59 -8.38 14.37
CA LEU A 126 16.27 -7.90 13.96
C LEU A 126 16.14 -7.80 12.43
N GLU A 127 17.15 -8.23 11.68
CA GLU A 127 17.28 -8.03 10.24
C GLU A 127 16.17 -8.70 9.41
N ASP A 128 15.64 -9.82 9.86
CA ASP A 128 14.54 -10.55 9.21
C ASP A 128 13.15 -9.98 9.56
N SER A 129 13.09 -9.00 10.47
CA SER A 129 11.82 -8.44 10.92
C SER A 129 11.30 -7.39 9.94
N PRO A 130 10.00 -7.42 9.56
CA PRO A 130 9.44 -6.41 8.67
C PRO A 130 9.68 -5.00 9.24
N THR A 131 10.32 -4.14 8.44
CA THR A 131 10.82 -2.85 8.91
C THR A 131 10.35 -1.72 8.00
N VAL A 132 9.99 -0.59 8.60
CA VAL A 132 9.67 0.64 7.89
C VAL A 132 10.62 1.73 8.37
N ILE A 133 11.41 2.28 7.45
CA ILE A 133 12.30 3.42 7.71
C ILE A 133 11.70 4.66 7.07
N VAL A 134 11.56 5.72 7.85
CA VAL A 134 11.00 7.00 7.39
C VAL A 134 12.12 8.01 7.30
N SER A 135 12.19 8.73 6.17
CA SER A 135 13.05 9.90 5.97
C SER A 135 12.18 11.15 5.97
N LEU A 136 12.21 11.92 7.06
CA LEU A 136 11.23 12.98 7.34
C LEU A 136 11.40 14.17 6.39
N SER A 137 12.61 14.66 6.14
CA SER A 137 12.87 15.80 5.25
C SER A 137 12.61 15.45 3.79
N GLN A 138 12.78 14.18 3.43
CA GLN A 138 12.54 13.69 2.08
C GLN A 138 11.08 13.30 1.86
N ASN A 139 10.26 13.22 2.92
CA ASN A 139 8.92 12.65 2.88
C ASN A 139 8.91 11.26 2.23
N LYS A 140 9.87 10.41 2.58
CA LYS A 140 10.03 9.08 1.98
C LYS A 140 9.89 7.97 3.00
N ILE A 141 9.31 6.87 2.56
CA ILE A 141 9.18 5.65 3.33
C ILE A 141 9.83 4.51 2.56
N HIS A 142 10.72 3.80 3.25
CA HIS A 142 11.34 2.56 2.82
C HIS A 142 10.68 1.44 3.61
N TRP A 143 9.92 0.59 2.94
CA TRP A 143 9.28 -0.57 3.54
C TRP A 143 9.99 -1.84 3.10
N TYR A 144 10.52 -2.55 4.08
CA TYR A 144 11.15 -3.86 3.99
C TYR A 144 10.16 -4.90 4.52
N PRO A 145 9.28 -5.47 3.68
CA PRO A 145 8.26 -6.41 4.12
C PRO A 145 8.84 -7.70 4.69
N ASP A 146 10.00 -8.12 4.21
CA ASP A 146 10.66 -9.40 4.54
C ASP A 146 11.95 -9.19 5.34
N GLY A 147 12.16 -8.00 5.92
CA GLY A 147 13.39 -7.64 6.61
C GLY A 147 14.36 -6.81 5.78
N ILE A 148 15.31 -6.14 6.45
CA ILE A 148 16.23 -5.18 5.82
C ILE A 148 17.32 -5.86 4.97
N GLU A 149 17.59 -7.15 5.19
CA GLU A 149 18.54 -7.94 4.38
C GLU A 149 18.03 -8.24 2.97
N ASP A 150 16.70 -8.35 2.80
CA ASP A 150 16.13 -8.55 1.47
C ASP A 150 15.88 -7.21 0.77
N ASP A 151 16.96 -6.59 0.31
CA ASP A 151 16.95 -5.39 -0.54
C ASP A 151 16.04 -5.53 -1.76
N SER A 152 15.88 -6.75 -2.26
CA SER A 152 15.03 -6.99 -3.42
C SER A 152 13.53 -6.94 -3.07
N SER A 153 13.16 -7.01 -1.78
CA SER A 153 11.79 -6.81 -1.28
C SER A 153 11.45 -5.34 -0.99
N LEU A 154 12.45 -4.44 -1.00
CA LEU A 154 12.29 -3.02 -0.68
C LEU A 154 11.22 -2.37 -1.56
N LYS A 155 10.29 -1.68 -0.90
CA LYS A 155 9.29 -0.80 -1.51
C LYS A 155 9.52 0.62 -1.06
N GLN A 156 9.53 1.56 -2.00
CA GLN A 156 9.72 2.97 -1.72
C GLN A 156 8.44 3.75 -2.03
N TYR A 157 8.00 4.55 -1.08
CA TYR A 157 6.83 5.42 -1.23
C TYR A 157 7.19 6.86 -0.87
N GLU A 158 6.60 7.80 -1.62
CA GLU A 158 6.62 9.22 -1.28
C GLU A 158 5.33 9.56 -0.53
N ILE A 159 5.45 10.30 0.57
CA ILE A 159 4.32 10.80 1.34
C ILE A 159 3.89 12.12 0.70
N HIS A 160 2.67 12.14 0.18
CA HIS A 160 2.03 13.36 -0.28
C HIS A 160 0.97 13.84 0.73
N TYR A 161 0.73 15.14 0.74
CA TYR A 161 -0.22 15.81 1.63
C TYR A 161 -1.46 16.28 0.85
N VAL A 162 -1.90 15.49 -0.13
CA VAL A 162 -3.08 15.84 -0.93
C VAL A 162 -4.32 15.63 -0.06
N GLN A 163 -4.91 16.73 0.38
CA GLN A 163 -6.00 16.70 1.35
C GLN A 163 -7.29 16.10 0.79
N TYR A 164 -7.57 16.29 -0.49
CA TYR A 164 -8.84 15.91 -1.09
C TYR A 164 -8.62 15.17 -2.41
N ALA A 165 -9.32 14.05 -2.57
CA ALA A 165 -9.37 13.35 -3.82
C ALA A 165 -10.16 14.22 -4.83
N THR A 166 -9.54 14.49 -5.98
CA THR A 166 -10.21 14.98 -7.17
C THR A 166 -9.95 14.01 -8.31
N GLU A 167 -10.68 14.11 -9.42
CA GLU A 167 -10.40 13.28 -10.59
C GLU A 167 -8.94 13.45 -11.06
N ALA A 168 -8.49 14.71 -11.17
CA ALA A 168 -7.13 15.04 -11.56
C ALA A 168 -6.07 14.51 -10.58
N GLU A 169 -6.31 14.65 -9.27
CA GLU A 169 -5.37 14.14 -8.26
C GLU A 169 -5.31 12.60 -8.26
N ILE A 170 -6.44 11.92 -8.49
CA ILE A 170 -6.46 10.47 -8.66
C ILE A 170 -5.66 10.07 -9.90
N ASP A 171 -5.82 10.76 -11.02
CA ASP A 171 -5.05 10.47 -12.23
C ASP A 171 -3.55 10.68 -12.03
N ILE A 172 -3.16 11.76 -11.34
CA ILE A 172 -1.75 12.01 -10.99
C ILE A 172 -1.23 10.89 -10.09
N ALA A 173 -1.98 10.51 -9.05
CA ALA A 173 -1.59 9.43 -8.14
C ALA A 173 -1.45 8.08 -8.84
N LEU A 174 -2.39 7.72 -9.72
CA LEU A 174 -2.35 6.47 -10.49
C LEU A 174 -1.18 6.44 -11.47
N LYS A 175 -0.91 7.55 -12.15
CA LYS A 175 0.26 7.68 -13.05
C LYS A 175 1.56 7.59 -12.26
N HIS A 176 1.68 8.30 -11.15
CA HIS A 176 2.86 8.24 -10.29
C HIS A 176 3.10 6.83 -9.75
N PHE A 177 2.04 6.15 -9.30
CA PHE A 177 2.09 4.74 -8.91
C PHE A 177 2.59 3.85 -10.05
N HIS A 178 2.05 4.00 -11.26
CA HIS A 178 2.49 3.24 -12.43
C HIS A 178 3.99 3.41 -12.66
N GLU A 179 4.44 4.67 -12.73
CA GLU A 179 5.82 5.03 -13.05
C GLU A 179 6.84 4.58 -11.99
N THR A 180 6.44 4.57 -10.72
CA THR A 180 7.36 4.28 -9.60
C THR A 180 7.30 2.83 -9.13
N GLN A 181 6.13 2.18 -9.18
CA GLN A 181 5.93 0.87 -8.55
C GLN A 181 5.86 -0.29 -9.54
N VAL A 182 5.29 -0.11 -10.74
CA VAL A 182 4.94 -1.28 -11.59
C VAL A 182 5.40 -1.18 -13.04
N LEU A 183 5.93 -0.03 -13.49
CA LEU A 183 6.30 0.22 -14.89
C LEU A 183 7.25 -0.81 -15.49
N THR A 184 8.23 -1.28 -14.71
CA THR A 184 9.24 -2.25 -15.16
C THR A 184 9.52 -3.30 -14.07
N PRO A 185 10.20 -4.42 -14.39
CA PRO A 185 10.46 -5.48 -13.42
C PRO A 185 11.34 -5.05 -12.25
N SER A 186 12.12 -3.97 -12.40
CA SER A 186 12.95 -3.43 -11.32
C SER A 186 12.16 -2.57 -10.32
N CYS A 187 10.90 -2.24 -10.59
CA CYS A 187 10.10 -1.37 -9.72
C CYS A 187 9.48 -2.12 -8.54
N SER A 188 9.09 -3.39 -8.72
CA SER A 188 8.52 -4.22 -7.66
C SER A 188 8.60 -5.71 -8.00
N LYS A 189 8.88 -6.54 -6.98
CA LYS A 189 8.75 -8.00 -7.05
C LYS A 189 7.30 -8.42 -7.30
N GLY A 190 7.13 -9.61 -7.87
CA GLY A 190 5.82 -10.24 -8.05
C GLY A 190 5.01 -9.74 -9.25
N ILE A 191 5.42 -8.67 -9.92
CA ILE A 191 4.80 -8.21 -11.17
C ILE A 191 5.15 -9.16 -12.32
N TRP A 192 6.41 -9.58 -12.40
CA TRP A 192 6.89 -10.50 -13.43
C TRP A 192 7.51 -11.74 -12.78
N SER A 193 7.20 -12.92 -13.34
CA SER A 193 7.89 -14.17 -13.00
C SER A 193 9.07 -14.42 -13.95
N LYS A 194 8.83 -14.32 -15.27
CA LYS A 194 9.87 -14.41 -16.31
C LYS A 194 9.68 -13.26 -17.30
N PRO A 195 10.20 -12.06 -17.00
CA PRO A 195 9.97 -10.87 -17.81
C PRO A 195 10.40 -11.05 -19.28
N GLU A 196 11.52 -11.70 -19.54
CA GLU A 196 12.04 -11.94 -20.89
C GLU A 196 11.10 -12.78 -21.78
N LYS A 197 10.18 -13.54 -21.17
CA LYS A 197 9.15 -14.33 -21.85
C LYS A 197 7.75 -13.74 -21.74
N TYR A 198 7.61 -12.54 -21.16
CA TYR A 198 6.33 -11.90 -20.86
C TYR A 198 5.42 -12.77 -19.96
N ILE A 199 6.01 -13.53 -19.02
CA ILE A 199 5.24 -14.31 -18.04
C ILE A 199 5.07 -13.47 -16.78
N PRO A 200 3.83 -13.04 -16.47
CA PRO A 200 3.56 -12.25 -15.26
C PRO A 200 3.71 -13.10 -13.99
N GLY A 201 3.72 -12.45 -12.84
CA GLY A 201 3.58 -13.15 -11.55
C GLY A 201 2.22 -13.86 -11.43
N GLU A 202 2.17 -14.88 -10.58
CA GLU A 202 0.98 -15.72 -10.36
C GLU A 202 -0.28 -14.90 -10.05
N ASN A 203 -0.15 -13.98 -9.10
CA ASN A 203 -1.25 -13.16 -8.59
C ASN A 203 -1.14 -11.69 -9.03
N LEU A 204 -0.74 -11.44 -10.29
CA LEU A 204 -0.43 -10.10 -10.80
C LEU A 204 -1.45 -9.01 -10.40
N GLU A 205 -2.74 -9.25 -10.63
CA GLU A 205 -3.81 -8.28 -10.32
C GLU A 205 -3.88 -7.96 -8.83
N GLN A 206 -3.85 -8.99 -7.98
CA GLN A 206 -3.86 -8.84 -6.53
C GLN A 206 -2.61 -8.10 -6.04
N THR A 207 -1.43 -8.44 -6.57
CA THR A 207 -0.17 -7.76 -6.23
C THR A 207 -0.26 -6.27 -6.56
N ILE A 208 -0.76 -5.91 -7.75
CA ILE A 208 -0.95 -4.51 -8.16
C ILE A 208 -1.95 -3.81 -7.24
N GLN A 209 -3.08 -4.45 -6.94
CA GLN A 209 -4.10 -3.91 -6.05
C GLN A 209 -3.53 -3.58 -4.66
N GLU A 210 -2.71 -4.46 -4.09
CA GLU A 210 -2.10 -4.27 -2.77
C GLU A 210 -1.07 -3.13 -2.78
N LEU A 211 -0.20 -3.10 -3.80
CA LEU A 211 0.76 -2.00 -3.96
C LEU A 211 0.04 -0.66 -4.19
N LEU A 212 -1.01 -0.65 -4.99
CA LEU A 212 -1.79 0.55 -5.29
C LEU A 212 -2.52 1.06 -4.05
N LYS A 213 -3.15 0.17 -3.27
CA LYS A 213 -3.77 0.53 -1.99
C LYS A 213 -2.79 1.28 -1.10
N VAL A 214 -1.59 0.72 -0.91
CA VAL A 214 -0.54 1.30 -0.08
C VAL A 214 -0.11 2.66 -0.65
N ALA A 215 0.17 2.74 -1.95
CA ALA A 215 0.58 3.99 -2.60
C ALA A 215 -0.48 5.09 -2.48
N LEU A 216 -1.76 4.79 -2.71
CA LEU A 216 -2.85 5.76 -2.56
C LEU A 216 -3.05 6.16 -1.09
N SER A 217 -2.89 5.22 -0.15
CA SER A 217 -2.87 5.52 1.27
C SER A 217 -1.73 6.45 1.68
N PHE A 218 -0.59 6.46 0.95
CA PHE A 218 0.52 7.43 1.10
C PHE A 218 0.32 8.73 0.33
N TYR A 219 -0.53 8.73 -0.69
CA TYR A 219 -0.82 9.91 -1.50
C TYR A 219 -1.88 10.82 -0.89
N PHE A 220 -3.00 10.24 -0.44
CA PHE A 220 -4.14 11.00 0.09
C PHE A 220 -4.14 11.05 1.60
N ASP A 221 -4.17 12.26 2.16
CA ASP A 221 -4.11 12.51 3.60
C ASP A 221 -5.46 12.24 4.29
N LYS A 222 -6.54 12.88 3.83
CA LYS A 222 -7.87 12.79 4.45
C LYS A 222 -8.77 11.74 3.80
N SER A 223 -8.19 10.81 3.06
CA SER A 223 -8.94 9.74 2.41
C SER A 223 -8.59 8.39 3.00
N LEU A 224 -9.61 7.60 3.30
CA LEU A 224 -9.48 6.18 3.58
C LEU A 224 -9.48 5.42 2.25
N VAL A 225 -8.45 4.61 2.02
CA VAL A 225 -8.40 3.69 0.88
C VAL A 225 -8.74 2.29 1.36
N ALA A 226 -9.99 1.89 1.16
CA ALA A 226 -10.51 0.60 1.58
C ALA A 226 -10.34 -0.44 0.45
N LYS A 227 -9.87 -1.64 0.82
CA LYS A 227 -9.82 -2.82 -0.05
C LYS A 227 -11.04 -3.69 0.25
N GLU A 228 -11.65 -4.25 -0.80
CA GLU A 228 -12.56 -5.40 -0.73
C GLU A 228 -13.72 -5.30 0.28
N GLY A 229 -14.77 -4.56 -0.07
CA GLY A 229 -16.06 -4.69 0.62
C GLY A 229 -16.81 -5.91 0.08
N SER A 230 -17.04 -6.93 0.92
CA SER A 230 -17.92 -8.04 0.56
C SER A 230 -19.36 -7.54 0.46
N SER A 231 -20.02 -7.88 -0.65
CA SER A 231 -21.43 -7.53 -0.87
C SER A 231 -22.14 -8.68 -1.57
N GLN A 232 -23.47 -8.72 -1.49
CA GLN A 232 -24.26 -9.75 -2.20
C GLN A 232 -24.05 -9.79 -3.73
N VAL A 233 -23.43 -8.75 -4.31
CA VAL A 233 -23.22 -8.60 -5.77
C VAL A 233 -21.75 -8.87 -6.15
N GLY A 234 -20.90 -9.19 -5.18
CA GLY A 234 -19.47 -9.38 -5.37
C GLY A 234 -18.63 -8.37 -4.60
N ARG A 235 -17.38 -8.22 -5.03
CA ARG A 235 -16.31 -7.50 -4.36
C ARG A 235 -15.73 -6.47 -5.34
N TYR A 236 -15.63 -5.22 -4.90
CA TYR A 236 -14.88 -4.18 -5.61
C TYR A 236 -13.41 -4.22 -5.20
N ASP A 237 -12.52 -3.70 -6.05
CA ASP A 237 -11.09 -3.73 -5.74
C ASP A 237 -10.69 -2.67 -4.71
N LEU A 238 -10.87 -1.38 -5.03
CA LEU A 238 -10.53 -0.28 -4.13
C LEU A 238 -11.62 0.80 -4.08
N LEU A 239 -11.82 1.38 -2.91
CA LEU A 239 -12.73 2.51 -2.67
C LEU A 239 -11.98 3.62 -1.94
N ILE A 240 -12.01 4.83 -2.51
CA ILE A 240 -11.47 6.04 -1.90
C ILE A 240 -12.61 6.79 -1.21
N GLU A 241 -12.60 6.79 0.12
CA GLU A 241 -13.56 7.53 0.94
C GLU A 241 -12.89 8.78 1.51
N GLN A 242 -13.42 9.95 1.19
CA GLN A 242 -12.89 11.22 1.66
C GLN A 242 -13.62 11.68 2.91
N LYS A 243 -12.87 12.00 3.97
CA LYS A 243 -13.41 12.56 5.21
C LYS A 243 -13.80 14.02 4.99
N LEU A 244 -15.07 14.32 5.24
CA LEU A 244 -15.63 15.68 5.19
C LEU A 244 -15.43 16.40 6.54
N SER A 245 -15.60 17.73 6.53
CA SER A 245 -15.44 18.57 7.73
C SER A 245 -16.44 18.24 8.85
N ASN A 246 -17.58 17.66 8.52
CA ASN A 246 -18.60 17.20 9.47
C ASN A 246 -18.33 15.76 10.00
N HIS A 247 -17.13 15.22 9.78
CA HIS A 247 -16.75 13.85 10.11
C HIS A 247 -17.49 12.73 9.36
N ASN A 248 -18.35 13.06 8.39
CA ASN A 248 -18.91 12.05 7.48
C ASN A 248 -17.88 11.68 6.41
N PHE A 249 -17.99 10.45 5.90
CA PHE A 249 -17.22 10.01 4.75
C PHE A 249 -18.06 10.11 3.48
N HIS A 250 -17.46 10.64 2.43
CA HIS A 250 -18.01 10.65 1.09
C HIS A 250 -17.19 9.72 0.20
N ARG A 251 -17.86 8.75 -0.42
CA ARG A 251 -17.24 7.79 -1.34
C ARG A 251 -16.91 8.50 -2.63
N TYR A 252 -15.65 8.85 -2.81
CA TYR A 252 -15.24 9.72 -3.88
C TYR A 252 -15.01 8.95 -5.17
N ALA A 253 -14.26 7.85 -5.13
CA ALA A 253 -13.96 7.07 -6.31
C ALA A 253 -13.93 5.58 -5.99
N LEU A 254 -14.53 4.80 -6.90
CA LEU A 254 -14.39 3.36 -6.93
C LEU A 254 -13.45 2.98 -8.08
N LEU A 255 -12.46 2.15 -7.77
CA LEU A 255 -11.42 1.73 -8.71
C LEU A 255 -11.54 0.22 -8.87
N GLU A 256 -11.92 -0.22 -10.08
CA GLU A 256 -11.82 -1.60 -10.51
C GLU A 256 -10.49 -1.78 -11.26
N LEU A 257 -9.79 -2.88 -11.01
CA LEU A 257 -8.52 -3.20 -11.61
C LEU A 257 -8.69 -4.40 -12.55
N LYS A 258 -7.96 -4.35 -13.66
CA LYS A 258 -7.78 -5.51 -14.54
C LYS A 258 -6.35 -5.61 -14.99
N ALA A 259 -5.73 -6.78 -14.78
CA ALA A 259 -4.43 -7.10 -15.33
C ALA A 259 -4.58 -7.97 -16.58
N ILE A 260 -4.39 -7.38 -17.77
CA ILE A 260 -4.42 -8.13 -19.04
C ILE A 260 -3.02 -8.63 -19.40
N LYS A 261 -2.93 -9.83 -19.96
CA LYS A 261 -1.66 -10.55 -20.14
C LYS A 261 -1.68 -11.38 -21.41
N SER A 262 -0.51 -11.53 -22.05
CA SER A 262 -0.37 -12.44 -23.20
C SER A 262 -0.25 -13.90 -22.77
N TYR A 263 0.27 -14.15 -21.56
CA TYR A 263 0.57 -15.49 -21.07
C TYR A 263 0.07 -15.66 -19.64
N ALA A 264 -0.41 -16.85 -19.32
CA ALA A 264 -0.66 -17.26 -17.94
C ALA A 264 0.65 -17.39 -17.17
N TYR A 265 0.57 -17.27 -15.85
CA TYR A 265 1.66 -17.67 -14.98
C TYR A 265 1.97 -19.16 -15.19
N SER A 266 3.25 -19.50 -15.18
CA SER A 266 3.73 -20.87 -15.33
C SER A 266 5.17 -20.96 -14.85
N GLU A 267 5.45 -21.94 -13.99
CA GLU A 267 6.83 -22.30 -13.63
C GLU A 267 7.60 -22.90 -14.81
N SER A 268 6.88 -23.51 -15.77
CA SER A 268 7.44 -24.03 -17.02
C SER A 268 7.79 -22.91 -18.01
N ASP A 269 8.54 -23.26 -19.05
CA ASP A 269 8.89 -22.35 -20.13
C ASP A 269 7.84 -22.27 -21.25
N ASN A 270 6.74 -23.01 -21.14
CA ASN A 270 5.68 -23.08 -22.14
C ASN A 270 4.33 -22.64 -21.52
N PRO A 271 4.15 -21.35 -21.20
CA PRO A 271 2.92 -20.86 -20.62
C PRO A 271 1.75 -20.92 -21.61
N THR A 272 0.54 -21.09 -21.09
CA THR A 272 -0.69 -20.93 -21.89
C THR A 272 -0.81 -19.49 -22.38
N GLN A 273 -1.03 -19.30 -23.67
CA GLN A 273 -1.24 -17.99 -24.27
C GLN A 273 -2.72 -17.58 -24.17
N TYR A 274 -2.99 -16.35 -23.73
CA TYR A 274 -4.32 -15.77 -23.78
C TYR A 274 -4.58 -15.10 -25.13
N THR A 275 -5.84 -15.11 -25.55
CA THR A 275 -6.27 -14.50 -26.81
C THR A 275 -6.58 -13.01 -26.62
N VAL A 276 -6.54 -12.25 -27.72
CA VAL A 276 -7.04 -10.86 -27.78
C VAL A 276 -8.50 -10.78 -27.31
N LYS A 277 -9.31 -11.76 -27.71
CA LYS A 277 -10.71 -11.89 -27.28
C LYS A 277 -10.85 -11.96 -25.76
N TYR A 278 -10.03 -12.78 -25.10
CA TYR A 278 -10.04 -12.89 -23.63
C TYR A 278 -9.71 -11.54 -22.97
N ALA A 279 -8.70 -10.81 -23.45
CA ALA A 279 -8.35 -9.51 -22.91
C ALA A 279 -9.50 -8.49 -23.09
N LYS A 280 -10.15 -8.48 -24.26
CA LYS A 280 -11.32 -7.63 -24.52
C LYS A 280 -12.49 -7.95 -23.58
N GLU A 281 -12.85 -9.23 -23.45
CA GLU A 281 -13.93 -9.67 -22.55
C GLU A 281 -13.64 -9.26 -21.11
N ALA A 282 -12.42 -9.48 -20.62
CA ALA A 282 -12.02 -9.08 -19.27
C ALA A 282 -12.12 -7.57 -19.03
N LEU A 283 -11.79 -6.75 -20.03
CA LEU A 283 -11.91 -5.29 -19.93
C LEU A 283 -13.37 -4.83 -19.94
N VAL A 284 -14.20 -5.38 -20.82
CA VAL A 284 -15.65 -5.08 -20.84
C VAL A 284 -16.29 -5.47 -19.51
N ASP A 285 -15.99 -6.66 -19.00
CA ASP A 285 -16.47 -7.10 -17.68
C ASP A 285 -15.98 -6.18 -16.55
N GLY A 286 -14.75 -5.67 -16.65
CA GLY A 286 -14.20 -4.69 -15.71
C GLY A 286 -14.94 -3.34 -15.75
N VAL A 287 -15.32 -2.85 -16.93
CA VAL A 287 -16.13 -1.63 -17.06
C VAL A 287 -17.50 -1.84 -16.41
N ASP A 288 -18.12 -2.99 -16.67
CA ASP A 288 -19.40 -3.37 -16.10
C ASP A 288 -19.34 -3.44 -14.56
N GLN A 289 -18.29 -4.04 -14.02
CA GLN A 289 -18.05 -4.09 -12.57
C GLN A 289 -17.85 -2.70 -11.97
N ALA A 290 -17.02 -1.85 -12.60
CA ALA A 290 -16.79 -0.49 -12.15
C ALA A 290 -18.09 0.33 -12.08
N ASP A 291 -18.94 0.25 -13.10
CA ASP A 291 -20.25 0.93 -13.12
C ASP A 291 -21.19 0.39 -12.04
N ILE A 292 -21.36 -0.94 -11.97
CA ILE A 292 -22.24 -1.60 -10.99
C ILE A 292 -21.83 -1.21 -9.58
N TYR A 293 -20.54 -1.31 -9.25
CA TYR A 293 -20.08 -1.02 -7.90
C TYR A 293 -20.09 0.47 -7.60
N ARG A 294 -19.72 1.34 -8.55
CA ARG A 294 -19.84 2.80 -8.37
C ARG A 294 -21.27 3.16 -7.97
N ASN A 295 -22.26 2.68 -8.72
CA ASN A 295 -23.67 2.99 -8.48
C ASN A 295 -24.15 2.38 -7.15
N LYS A 296 -23.74 1.14 -6.85
CA LYS A 296 -24.11 0.45 -5.61
C LYS A 296 -23.60 1.15 -4.36
N TRP A 297 -22.36 1.63 -4.41
CA TRP A 297 -21.72 2.29 -3.28
C TRP A 297 -21.97 3.79 -3.25
N ASP A 298 -22.68 4.34 -4.23
CA ASP A 298 -22.90 5.79 -4.40
C ASP A 298 -21.56 6.54 -4.44
N ALA A 299 -20.59 5.98 -5.18
CA ALA A 299 -19.31 6.62 -5.40
C ALA A 299 -19.42 7.66 -6.52
N LYS A 300 -18.83 8.83 -6.33
CA LYS A 300 -18.88 9.91 -7.33
C LYS A 300 -18.25 9.52 -8.67
N LEU A 301 -17.10 8.86 -8.64
CA LEU A 301 -16.36 8.41 -9.82
C LEU A 301 -16.25 6.89 -9.85
N GLY A 302 -16.23 6.32 -11.06
CA GLY A 302 -15.92 4.91 -11.31
C GLY A 302 -14.77 4.81 -12.28
N TYR A 303 -13.74 4.05 -11.94
CA TYR A 303 -12.55 3.84 -12.75
C TYR A 303 -12.41 2.37 -13.15
N LEU A 304 -11.95 2.13 -14.38
CA LEU A 304 -11.29 0.90 -14.75
C LEU A 304 -9.80 1.17 -14.97
N CYS A 305 -8.96 0.66 -14.08
CA CYS A 305 -7.51 0.72 -14.15
C CYS A 305 -6.96 -0.55 -14.81
N CYS A 306 -6.65 -0.48 -16.11
CA CYS A 306 -6.06 -1.56 -16.86
C CYS A 306 -4.53 -1.53 -16.77
N TYR A 307 -3.95 -2.61 -16.23
CA TYR A 307 -2.50 -2.83 -16.23
C TYR A 307 -2.14 -3.90 -17.27
N ASP A 308 -1.45 -3.48 -18.33
CA ASP A 308 -1.26 -4.26 -19.54
C ASP A 308 0.13 -4.91 -19.59
N ALA A 309 0.19 -6.19 -19.26
CA ALA A 309 1.37 -7.04 -19.32
C ALA A 309 1.48 -7.83 -20.64
N ARG A 310 0.72 -7.45 -21.68
CA ARG A 310 0.79 -8.15 -22.97
C ARG A 310 2.11 -7.85 -23.68
N LYS A 311 2.57 -8.81 -24.47
CA LYS A 311 3.69 -8.66 -25.39
C LYS A 311 3.38 -7.66 -26.51
N ASP A 312 2.14 -7.68 -26.98
CA ASP A 312 1.60 -6.71 -27.92
C ASP A 312 0.52 -5.89 -27.18
N ALA A 313 0.94 -4.72 -26.70
CA ALA A 313 0.13 -3.78 -25.95
C ALA A 313 -0.48 -2.70 -26.86
N SER A 314 -0.93 -3.10 -28.06
CA SER A 314 -1.60 -2.19 -29.00
C SER A 314 -2.82 -1.52 -28.36
N LYS A 315 -3.10 -0.28 -28.81
CA LYS A 315 -4.22 0.53 -28.33
C LYS A 315 -5.59 0.07 -28.86
N GLU A 316 -5.61 -0.75 -29.91
CA GLU A 316 -6.85 -1.16 -30.60
C GLU A 316 -7.91 -1.72 -29.63
N ILE A 317 -7.52 -2.61 -28.71
CA ILE A 317 -8.46 -3.16 -27.72
C ILE A 317 -8.99 -2.06 -26.79
N MET A 318 -8.15 -1.10 -26.39
CA MET A 318 -8.56 -0.01 -25.51
C MET A 318 -9.51 0.94 -26.23
N ASP A 319 -9.28 1.20 -27.51
CA ASP A 319 -10.17 2.01 -28.36
C ASP A 319 -11.54 1.33 -28.49
N GLU A 320 -11.59 0.01 -28.67
CA GLU A 320 -12.85 -0.74 -28.71
C GLU A 320 -13.62 -0.74 -27.38
N VAL A 321 -12.92 -0.75 -26.25
CA VAL A 321 -13.54 -0.72 -24.90
C VAL A 321 -13.95 0.69 -24.51
N SER A 322 -13.30 1.73 -25.05
CA SER A 322 -13.55 3.13 -24.70
C SER A 322 -15.01 3.54 -24.86
N GLY A 323 -15.68 3.12 -25.96
CA GLY A 323 -17.09 3.43 -26.18
C GLY A 323 -18.02 2.83 -25.10
N VAL A 324 -17.70 1.63 -24.60
CA VAL A 324 -18.47 0.99 -23.52
C VAL A 324 -18.24 1.71 -22.19
N ALA A 325 -17.01 2.16 -21.94
CA ALA A 325 -16.66 2.93 -20.75
C ALA A 325 -17.36 4.30 -20.75
N ASP A 326 -17.35 5.00 -21.89
CA ASP A 326 -18.01 6.29 -22.08
C ASP A 326 -19.52 6.19 -21.87
N ASP A 327 -20.17 5.18 -22.45
CA ASP A 327 -21.61 4.93 -22.30
C ASP A 327 -22.01 4.72 -20.82
N LYS A 328 -21.10 4.18 -20.01
CA LYS A 328 -21.29 3.94 -18.57
C LYS A 328 -20.68 5.02 -17.68
N ASN A 329 -20.12 6.07 -18.27
CA ASN A 329 -19.39 7.13 -17.55
C ASN A 329 -18.29 6.55 -16.63
N VAL A 330 -17.60 5.50 -17.06
CA VAL A 330 -16.48 4.88 -16.36
C VAL A 330 -15.19 5.42 -16.94
N ILE A 331 -14.30 5.90 -16.07
CA ILE A 331 -13.03 6.46 -16.47
C ILE A 331 -12.05 5.32 -16.77
N LEU A 332 -11.72 5.13 -18.04
CA LEU A 332 -10.75 4.13 -18.47
C LEU A 332 -9.32 4.67 -18.36
N ARG A 333 -8.43 3.91 -17.72
CA ARG A 333 -6.98 4.20 -17.66
C ARG A 333 -6.18 2.98 -18.10
N HIS A 334 -5.20 3.21 -18.97
CA HIS A 334 -4.34 2.16 -19.54
C HIS A 334 -2.89 2.39 -19.14
N TYR A 335 -2.32 1.42 -18.43
CA TYR A 335 -0.96 1.45 -17.92
C TYR A 335 -0.18 0.26 -18.47
N ILE A 336 0.76 0.50 -19.39
CA ILE A 336 1.59 -0.57 -19.96
C ILE A 336 2.65 -0.99 -18.94
N LEU A 337 2.71 -2.29 -18.64
CA LEU A 337 3.78 -2.89 -17.86
C LEU A 337 4.87 -3.37 -18.82
N TYR A 338 6.05 -2.76 -18.77
CA TYR A 338 7.15 -3.17 -19.62
C TYR A 338 7.86 -4.35 -18.98
N ASN A 339 8.13 -5.38 -19.78
CA ASN A 339 8.86 -6.55 -19.32
C ASN A 339 10.37 -6.32 -19.14
N SER A 340 10.87 -5.12 -19.45
CA SER A 340 12.24 -4.68 -19.14
C SER A 340 12.35 -3.16 -19.26
N SER A 341 13.29 -2.56 -18.52
CA SER A 341 13.58 -1.13 -18.64
C SER A 341 14.12 -0.77 -20.03
N LYS A 342 14.72 -1.73 -20.75
CA LYS A 342 15.14 -1.56 -22.15
C LYS A 342 13.95 -1.37 -23.09
N ASN A 343 12.88 -2.15 -22.92
CA ASN A 343 11.67 -2.01 -23.73
C ASN A 343 10.90 -0.74 -23.39
N PHE A 344 10.86 -0.35 -22.11
CA PHE A 344 10.36 0.97 -21.71
C PHE A 344 11.08 2.10 -22.44
N ARG A 345 12.43 2.15 -22.37
CA ARG A 345 13.22 3.18 -23.06
C ARG A 345 12.99 3.24 -24.57
N ARG A 346 12.77 2.08 -25.21
CA ARG A 346 12.50 2.01 -26.66
C ARG A 346 11.15 2.59 -27.06
N SER A 347 10.16 2.46 -26.19
CA SER A 347 8.80 2.97 -26.41
C SER A 347 8.67 4.49 -26.22
N GLN A 348 9.68 5.14 -25.63
CA GLN A 348 9.63 6.58 -25.42
C GLN A 348 9.75 7.33 -26.75
N PRO A 349 8.93 8.38 -26.98
CA PRO A 349 9.00 9.21 -28.18
C PRO A 349 10.43 9.73 -28.42
N GLY A 350 10.96 9.55 -29.62
CA GLY A 350 12.31 10.03 -30.00
C GLY A 350 13.47 9.12 -29.60
N SER A 351 13.22 7.91 -29.07
CA SER A 351 14.30 6.92 -28.93
C SER A 351 14.85 6.54 -30.31
N ALA A 352 16.18 6.41 -30.46
CA ALA A 352 16.84 5.98 -31.70
C ALA A 352 16.43 4.57 -32.20
N TYR A 353 15.58 3.89 -31.43
CA TYR A 353 15.01 2.57 -31.70
C TYR A 353 13.48 2.59 -31.74
N SER A 354 12.81 3.75 -31.79
CA SER A 354 11.38 3.79 -32.08
C SER A 354 11.20 3.34 -33.52
N THR A 355 10.94 2.06 -33.73
CA THR A 355 10.35 1.60 -34.97
C THR A 355 9.02 2.33 -35.08
N VAL A 356 8.98 3.23 -36.05
CA VAL A 356 7.78 3.88 -36.57
C VAL A 356 6.68 2.83 -36.63
N ASP A 357 5.58 3.06 -35.91
CA ASP A 357 4.33 2.31 -36.09
C ASP A 357 3.81 2.49 -37.52
#